data_AF-A0A847TZJ4-F1
#
_entry.id   AF-A0A847TZJ4-F1
#
_cell.length_a   1.000
_cell.length_b   1.000
_cell.length_c   1.000
_cell.angle_alpha   90.00
_cell.angle_beta   90.00
_cell.angle_gamma   90.00
#
_symmetry.space_group_name_H-M   'P 1'
#
loop_
_entity.id
_entity.type
_entity.pdbx_description
1 polymer ?
#
loop_
_entity_poly.entity_id
_entity_poly.type
_entity_poly.pdbx_seq_one_letter_code
_entity_poly.pdbx_strand_id
1 'polypeptide(L)' 'MTPAELDAFLHCDVADAGVRSFARRTDRSPGTVGNLLRSAREKLGGAL' A
#
# COMPACT_ATOMS: atom_id res chain seq x y z
N MET A 1 4.07 -10.79 -4.51
CA MET A 1 3.76 -9.36 -4.25
C MET A 1 4.22 -8.54 -5.45
N THR A 2 3.42 -7.58 -5.91
CA THR A 2 3.79 -6.67 -7.01
C THR A 2 4.57 -5.46 -6.50
N PRO A 3 5.32 -4.74 -7.35
CA PRO A 3 5.99 -3.51 -6.94
C PRO A 3 5.03 -2.45 -6.36
N ALA A 4 3.82 -2.32 -6.93
CA ALA A 4 2.83 -1.36 -6.44
C ALA A 4 2.24 -1.73 -5.06
N GLU A 5 2.10 -3.03 -4.78
CA GLU A 5 1.70 -3.53 -3.46
C GLU A 5 2.79 -3.27 -2.42
N LEU A 6 4.05 -3.55 -2.77
CA LEU A 6 5.19 -3.29 -1.90
C LEU A 6 5.35 -1.80 -1.60
N ASP A 7 5.25 -0.94 -2.61
CA ASP A 7 5.30 0.52 -2.45
C ASP A 7 4.20 1.02 -1.49
N ALA A 8 2.97 0.53 -1.66
CA ALA A 8 1.87 0.90 -0.79
C ALA A 8 2.14 0.48 0.66
N PHE A 9 2.65 -0.74 0.87
CA PHE A 9 3.00 -1.25 2.20
C PHE A 9 4.13 -0.46 2.86
N LEU A 10 5.25 -0.27 2.16
CA LEU A 10 6.39 0.48 2.69
C LEU A 10 6.01 1.92 3.05
N HIS A 11 5.24 2.60 2.21
CA HIS A 11 4.91 3.99 2.48
C HIS A 11 3.77 4.17 3.50
N CYS A 12 2.74 3.32 3.48
CA CYS A 12 1.58 3.51 4.35
C CYS A 12 1.74 2.83 5.71
N ASP A 13 2.31 1.63 5.78
CA ASP A 13 2.41 0.88 7.05
C ASP A 13 3.79 1.06 7.70
N VAL A 14 4.88 1.02 6.92
CA VAL A 14 6.24 1.14 7.50
C VAL A 14 6.63 2.59 7.75
N ALA A 15 6.33 3.50 6.80
CA ALA A 15 6.68 4.92 6.91
C ALA A 15 5.51 5.81 7.38
N ASP A 16 4.36 5.23 7.71
CA ASP A 16 3.16 5.91 8.25
C ASP A 16 2.70 7.15 7.44
N ALA A 17 2.92 7.18 6.12
CA ALA A 17 2.56 8.32 5.30
C ALA A 17 1.03 8.50 5.13
N GLY A 18 0.26 7.45 5.41
CA GLY A 18 -1.19 7.41 5.23
C GLY A 18 -1.65 7.28 3.78
N VAL A 19 -2.72 6.51 3.56
CA VAL A 19 -3.27 6.14 2.24
C VAL A 19 -3.60 7.35 1.37
N ARG A 20 -4.26 8.39 1.91
CA ARG A 20 -4.68 9.56 1.13
C ARG A 20 -3.51 10.44 0.69
N SER A 21 -2.49 10.58 1.54
CA SER A 21 -1.28 11.33 1.22
C SER A 21 -0.51 10.62 0.10
N PHE A 22 -0.32 9.31 0.23
CA PHE A 22 0.36 8.50 -0.77
C PHE A 22 -0.39 8.46 -2.10
N ALA A 23 -1.72 8.36 -2.08
CA ALA A 23 -2.56 8.42 -3.27
C ALA A 23 -2.39 9.75 -4.03
N ARG A 24 -2.41 10.89 -3.33
CA ARG A 24 -2.17 12.21 -3.94
C ARG A 24 -0.76 12.32 -4.54
N ARG A 25 0.26 11.84 -3.81
CA ARG A 25 1.66 11.88 -4.27
C ARG A 25 1.91 11.03 -5.52
N THR A 26 1.16 9.96 -5.69
CA THR A 26 1.36 8.98 -6.78
C THR A 26 0.34 9.09 -7.90
N ASP A 27 -0.50 10.12 -7.89
CA ASP A 27 -1.63 10.31 -8.83
C ASP A 27 -2.52 9.07 -8.95
N ARG A 28 -2.85 8.46 -7.80
CA ARG A 28 -3.74 7.30 -7.71
C ARG A 28 -4.99 7.68 -6.95
N SER A 29 -6.07 6.93 -7.21
CA SER A 29 -7.24 7.00 -6.34
C SER A 29 -6.91 6.41 -4.96
N PRO A 30 -7.47 6.95 -3.86
CA PRO A 30 -7.30 6.36 -2.53
C PRO A 30 -7.76 4.90 -2.46
N GLY A 31 -8.80 4.53 -3.23
CA GLY A 31 -9.29 3.15 -3.32
C GLY A 31 -8.27 2.20 -3.95
N THR A 32 -7.55 2.64 -4.98
CA THR A 32 -6.45 1.88 -5.60
C THR A 32 -5.36 1.60 -4.57
N VAL A 33 -4.91 2.62 -3.84
CA VAL A 33 -3.88 2.45 -2.80
C VAL A 33 -4.36 1.53 -1.69
N GLY A 34 -5.62 1.66 -1.25
CA GLY A 34 -6.21 0.78 -0.24
C GLY A 34 -6.25 -0.69 -0.66
N ASN A 35 -6.58 -0.97 -1.93
CA ASN A 35 -6.58 -2.33 -2.47
C ASN A 35 -5.17 -2.93 -2.55
N LEU A 36 -4.19 -2.13 -3.00
CA LEU A 36 -2.78 -2.53 -3.03
C LEU A 36 -2.27 -2.87 -1.62
N LEU A 37 -2.58 -2.00 -0.65
CA LEU A 37 -2.18 -2.19 0.74
C LEU A 37 -2.83 -3.44 1.35
N ARG A 38 -4.12 -3.67 1.09
CA ARG A 38 -4.82 -4.89 1.54
C ARG A 38 -4.13 -6.14 0.97
N SER A 39 -3.88 -6.18 -0.34
CA SER A 39 -3.23 -7.34 -0.97
C SER A 39 -1.81 -7.56 -0.46
N ALA A 40 -1.06 -6.48 -0.18
CA ALA A 40 0.27 -6.57 0.40
C ALA A 40 0.23 -7.20 1.81
N ARG A 41 -0.70 -6.75 2.67
CA ARG A 41 -0.88 -7.30 4.02
C ARG A 41 -1.29 -8.76 4.02
N GLU A 42 -2.19 -9.17 3.12
CA GLU A 42 -2.59 -10.57 2.97
C GLU A 42 -1.39 -11.45 2.57
N LYS A 43 -0.56 -10.97 1.64
CA LYS A 43 0.62 -11.72 1.17
C LYS A 43 1.72 -11.81 2.23
N LEU A 44 1.94 -10.75 3.03
CA LEU A 44 2.93 -10.74 4.10
C LEU A 44 2.44 -11.51 5.34
N GLY A 45 1.16 -11.38 5.69
CA GLY A 45 0.54 -12.09 6.81
C GLY A 45 0.33 -13.58 6.55
N GLY A 46 0.21 -13.99 5.27
CA GLY A 46 0.21 -15.40 4.87
C GLY A 46 1.60 -16.00 4.60
N ALA A 47 2.66 -15.19 4.74
CA ALA A 47 4.06 -15.62 4.56
C ALA A 47 4.81 -15.78 5.90
N LEU A 48 4.09 -15.70 7.03
CA LEU A 48 4.56 -15.96 8.39
C LEU A 48 3.93 -17.24 8.95
#